data_AF-A0A353R732-F1
#
_entry.id   AF-A0A353R732-F1
#
_cell.length_a   1.000
_cell.length_b   1.000
_cell.length_c   1.000
_cell.angle_alpha   90.00
_cell.angle_beta   90.00
_cell.angle_gamma   90.00
#
_symmetry.space_group_name_H-M   'P 1'
#
loop_
_entity.id
_entity.type
_entity.pdbx_description
1 polymer ?
#
loop_
_entity_poly.entity_id
_entity_poly.type
_entity_poly.pdbx_seq_one_letter_code
_entity_poly.pdbx_strand_id
1 'polypeptide(L)' 'MRFFIHLSFNGTHYHGWQIQKNAPCVQAFLEDALSRVLGETVTVTGCGRTDTGVHAI' A
#
# COMPACT_ATOMS: atom_id res chain seq x y z
N MET A 1 2.51 17.23 -8.59
CA MET A 1 3.86 16.64 -8.83
C MET A 1 3.74 15.12 -8.77
N ARG A 2 4.69 14.36 -9.34
CA ARG A 2 4.71 12.89 -9.23
C ARG A 2 6.01 12.45 -8.57
N PHE A 3 5.89 11.54 -7.62
CA PHE A 3 7.01 10.97 -6.88
C PHE A 3 7.07 9.47 -7.13
N PHE A 4 8.26 8.91 -7.01
CA PHE A 4 8.50 7.48 -7.06
C PHE A 4 9.06 7.04 -5.71
N ILE A 5 8.54 5.93 -5.19
CA ILE A 5 8.90 5.38 -3.88
C ILE A 5 9.23 3.90 -4.09
N HIS A 6 10.39 3.47 -3.58
CA HIS A 6 10.65 2.06 -3.35
C HIS A 6 10.13 1.65 -1.97
N LEU A 7 9.39 0.55 -1.92
CA LEU A 7 8.72 0.08 -0.72
C LEU A 7 8.98 -1.41 -0.53
N SER A 8 9.54 -1.76 0.63
CA SER A 8 9.57 -3.13 1.13
C SER A 8 8.45 -3.33 2.16
N PHE A 9 7.81 -4.50 2.17
CA PHE A 9 6.82 -4.83 3.19
C PHE A 9 6.75 -6.32 3.49
N ASN A 10 6.38 -6.64 4.72
CA ASN A 10 6.02 -8.00 5.13
C ASN A 10 4.51 -8.22 4.92
N GLY A 11 4.14 -9.10 3.99
CA GLY A 11 2.75 -9.42 3.66
C GLY A 11 1.97 -10.28 4.66
N THR A 12 2.58 -10.83 5.71
CA THR A 12 1.93 -11.83 6.59
C THR A 12 0.57 -11.40 7.15
N HIS A 13 0.39 -10.11 7.45
CA HIS A 13 -0.86 -9.57 8.01
C HIS A 13 -1.75 -8.84 6.98
N TYR A 14 -1.41 -8.94 5.70
CA TYR A 14 -2.11 -8.26 4.61
C TYR A 14 -2.67 -9.25 3.61
N HIS A 15 -3.88 -8.98 3.15
CA HIS A 15 -4.52 -9.69 2.04
C HIS A 15 -4.08 -9.12 0.69
N GLY A 16 -2.76 -8.96 0.54
CA GLY A 16 -2.11 -8.50 -0.67
C GLY A 16 -2.00 -6.97 -0.79
N TRP A 17 -1.61 -6.54 -1.98
CA TRP A 17 -1.37 -5.12 -2.28
C TRP A 17 -2.66 -4.32 -2.35
N GLN A 18 -3.61 -4.76 -3.19
CA GLN A 18 -4.73 -3.93 -3.62
C GLN A 18 -5.80 -3.74 -2.54
N ILE A 19 -6.40 -2.55 -2.52
CA ILE A 19 -7.56 -2.22 -1.68
C ILE A 19 -8.73 -3.19 -1.91
N GLN A 20 -9.21 -3.74 -0.80
CA GLN A 20 -10.39 -4.60 -0.72
C GLN A 20 -11.30 -4.09 0.40
N LYS A 21 -12.61 -4.34 0.30
CA LYS A 21 -13.60 -3.80 1.26
C LYS A 21 -13.51 -4.41 2.65
N ASN A 22 -13.10 -5.67 2.75
CA ASN A 22 -13.27 -6.49 3.95
C ASN A 22 -11.95 -7.00 4.54
N ALA A 23 -10.82 -6.45 4.08
CA ALA A 23 -9.52 -7.05 4.36
C ALA A 23 -8.41 -5.99 4.40
N PRO A 24 -7.49 -6.05 5.39
CA PRO A 24 -6.31 -5.18 5.41
C PRO A 24 -5.44 -5.45 4.19
N CYS A 25 -4.92 -4.39 3.57
CA CYS A 25 -4.04 -4.45 2.41
C CYS A 25 -2.96 -3.37 2.51
N VAL A 26 -1.87 -3.56 1.75
CA VAL A 26 -0.71 -2.67 1.81
C VAL A 26 -1.02 -1.29 1.23
N GLN A 27 -1.78 -1.23 0.12
CA GLN A 27 -2.12 0.03 -0.53
C GLN A 27 -2.92 0.96 0.40
N ALA A 28 -3.97 0.47 1.06
CA ALA A 28 -4.77 1.29 1.98
C ALA A 28 -3.94 1.82 3.15
N PHE A 29 -3.06 0.99 3.71
CA PHE A 29 -2.20 1.39 4.81
C PHE A 29 -1.22 2.49 4.39
N LEU A 30 -0.61 2.35 3.20
CA LEU A 30 0.31 3.33 2.66
C LEU A 30 -0.39 4.66 2.34
N GLU A 31 -1.57 4.61 1.72
CA GLU A 31 -2.37 5.80 1.41
C GLU A 31 -2.79 6.54 2.69
N ASP A 32 -3.24 5.85 3.73
CA ASP A 32 -3.55 6.46 5.04
C ASP A 32 -2.33 7.12 5.66
N ALA A 33 -1.21 6.40 5.72
CA ALA A 33 0.03 6.90 6.31
C ALA A 33 0.54 8.16 5.58
N LEU A 34 0.59 8.13 4.25
CA LEU A 34 1.01 9.29 3.46
C LEU A 34 0.03 10.45 3.60
N SER A 35 -1.28 10.18 3.60
CA SER A 35 -2.28 11.24 3.74
C SER A 35 -2.17 11.95 5.09
N ARG A 36 -1.91 11.19 6.17
CA ARG A 36 -1.69 11.74 7.52
C ARG A 36 -0.43 12.59 7.61
N VAL A 37 0.65 12.18 6.95
CA VAL A 37 1.92 12.90 6.97
C VAL A 37 1.85 14.18 6.13
N LEU A 38 1.18 14.13 4.97
CA LEU A 38 1.11 15.25 4.03
C LEU A 38 -0.07 16.20 4.28
N GLY A 39 -1.07 15.77 5.06
CA GLY A 39 -2.26 16.58 5.37
C GLY A 39 -3.24 16.70 4.21
N GLU A 40 -3.14 15.84 3.20
CA GLU A 40 -4.01 15.79 2.03
C GLU A 40 -4.31 14.34 1.64
N THR A 41 -5.38 14.10 0.87
CA THR A 41 -5.69 12.75 0.39
C THR A 41 -4.68 12.30 -0.66
N VAL A 42 -3.97 11.21 -0.37
CA VAL A 42 -2.96 10.62 -1.26
C VAL A 42 -3.48 9.32 -1.86
N THR A 43 -3.28 9.16 -3.16
CA THR A 43 -3.49 7.91 -3.87
C THR A 43 -2.17 7.41 -4.44
N VAL A 44 -1.97 6.09 -4.45
CA VAL A 44 -0.73 5.46 -4.97
C VAL A 44 -1.03 4.51 -6.11
N THR A 45 -0.08 4.39 -7.04
CA THR A 45 -0.11 3.37 -8.09
C THR A 45 1.03 2.39 -7.85
N GLY A 46 0.69 1.11 -7.66
CA GLY A 46 1.69 0.05 -7.50
C GLY A 46 2.32 -0.37 -8.84
N CYS A 47 3.58 -0.82 -8.81
CA CYS A 47 4.25 -1.39 -9.99
C CYS A 47 3.69 -2.78 -10.38
N GLY A 48 3.11 -3.49 -9.41
CA GLY A 48 2.52 -4.80 -9.57
C GLY A 48 1.55 -5.11 -8.44
N ARG A 49 0.83 -6.22 -8.57
CA ARG A 49 -0.07 -6.75 -7.53
C ARG A 49 0.62 -7.88 -6.80
N THR A 50 0.39 -7.97 -5.50
CA THR A 50 0.77 -9.11 -4.67
C THR A 50 -0.49 -9.75 -4.09
N ASP A 51 -0.45 -11.07 -3.95
CA ASP A 51 -1.50 -11.84 -3.28
C ASP A 51 -1.34 -11.80 -1.75
N THR A 52 -2.35 -12.31 -1.04
CA THR A 52 -2.34 -12.45 0.42
C THR A 52 -1.06 -13.12 0.92
N GLY A 53 -0.42 -12.53 1.93
CA GLY A 53 0.77 -13.10 2.56
C GLY A 53 2.09 -12.87 1.81
N VAL A 54 2.06 -12.40 0.56
CA VAL A 54 3.27 -12.20 -0.26
C VAL A 54 4.06 -10.97 0.21
N HIS A 55 5.38 -11.10 0.29
CA HIS A 55 6.30 -10.04 0.68
C HIS A 55 6.87 -9.31 -0.54
N ALA A 56 7.34 -8.07 -0.34
CA ALA A 56 8.10 -7.31 -1.35
C ALA A 56 9.34 -6.68 -0.72
N ILE A 57 10.40 -6.54 -1.52
CA ILE A 57 11.70 -5.96 -1.15
C ILE A 57 11.96 -4.75 -2.04
#